data_AF-A0A536KYY6-F1
#
_entry.id   AF-A0A536KYY6-F1
#
_cell.length_a   1.000
_cell.length_b   1.000
_cell.length_c   1.000
_cell.angle_alpha   90.00
_cell.angle_beta   90.00
_cell.angle_gamma   90.00
#
_symmetry.space_group_name_H-M   'P 1'
#
loop_
_entity.id
_entity.type
_entity.pdbx_description
1 polymer ?
#
loop_
_entity_poly.entity_id
_entity_poly.type
_entity_poly.pdbx_seq_one_letter_code
_entity_poly.pdbx_strand_id
1 'polypeptide(L)' 'MAIGAGIRRRDEAAGRLDAVFPISWRSWGERVGVDVHGVDGDVLVQIKSRSSLPTLIDWGKNADNVRRFLSAVAK' A
#
# COMPACT_ATOMS: atom_id res chain seq x y z
N MET A 1 -6.76 14.39 1.40
CA MET A 1 -7.45 13.47 0.47
C MET A 1 -7.44 12.09 1.13
N ALA A 2 -8.59 11.54 1.49
CA ALA A 2 -8.63 10.22 2.12
C ALA A 2 -8.31 9.15 1.07
N ILE A 3 -7.26 8.37 1.28
CA ILE A 3 -6.82 7.31 0.37
C ILE A 3 -7.79 6.13 0.30
N GLY A 4 -8.85 6.11 1.13
CA GLY A 4 -9.87 5.03 1.14
C GLY A 4 -9.37 3.71 1.72
N ALA A 5 -8.22 3.74 2.40
CA ALA A 5 -7.61 2.59 3.06
C ALA A 5 -7.74 2.70 4.59
N GLY A 6 -7.99 1.56 5.24
CA GLY A 6 -7.90 1.44 6.70
C GLY A 6 -6.53 0.92 7.10
N ILE A 7 -5.87 1.57 8.06
CA ILE A 7 -4.61 1.07 8.64
C ILE A 7 -4.94 -0.13 9.52
N ARG A 8 -4.27 -1.27 9.28
CA ARG A 8 -4.41 -2.49 10.09
C ARG A 8 -3.28 -2.66 11.08
N ARG A 9 -2.07 -2.26 10.71
CA ARG A 9 -0.89 -2.32 11.58
C ARG A 9 -0.02 -1.09 11.34
N ARG A 10 0.49 -0.55 12.44
CA ARG A 10 1.58 0.41 12.45
C ARG A 10 2.62 -0.07 13.45
N ASP A 11 3.86 -0.18 13.00
CA ASP A 11 5.00 -0.62 13.79
C ASP A 11 6.14 0.34 13.48
N GLU A 12 6.21 1.43 14.24
CA GLU A 12 7.15 2.52 13.98
C GLU A 12 8.59 2.10 14.27
N ALA A 13 8.79 1.24 15.28
CA ALA A 13 10.10 0.70 15.62
C ALA A 13 10.66 -0.19 14.50
N ALA A 14 9.82 -0.98 13.85
CA ALA A 14 10.21 -1.81 12.71
C ALA A 14 10.12 -1.10 11.35
N GLY A 15 9.71 0.17 11.31
CA GLY A 15 9.52 0.92 10.06
C GLY A 15 8.42 0.36 9.16
N ARG A 16 7.37 -0.25 9.72
CA ARG A 16 6.36 -0.99 8.96
C ARG A 16 4.94 -0.45 9.13
N LEU A 17 4.22 -0.37 8.01
CA LEU A 17 2.80 -0.05 7.97
C LEU A 17 2.05 -1.00 7.03
N ASP A 18 0.98 -1.61 7.52
CA ASP A 18 0.08 -2.42 6.71
C ASP A 18 -1.31 -1.75 6.67
N ALA A 19 -1.82 -1.53 5.46
CA ALA A 19 -3.13 -0.95 5.19
C ALA A 19 -3.98 -1.88 4.32
N VAL A 20 -5.30 -1.77 4.44
CA VAL A 20 -6.26 -2.55 3.66
C VAL A 20 -7.22 -1.64 2.92
N PHE A 21 -7.43 -1.94 1.65
CA PHE A 21 -8.47 -1.36 0.81
C PHE A 21 -9.67 -2.31 0.78
N PRO A 22 -10.90 -1.80 0.99
CA PRO A 22 -12.09 -2.62 0.92
C PRO A 22 -12.34 -3.12 -0.51
N ILE A 23 -13.00 -4.28 -0.60
CA ILE A 23 -13.52 -4.83 -1.85
C ILE A 23 -14.47 -3.81 -2.49
N SER A 24 -14.38 -3.67 -3.81
CA SER A 24 -15.34 -2.90 -4.60
C SER A 24 -15.57 -3.60 -5.93
N TRP A 25 -16.47 -3.09 -6.77
CA TRP A 25 -16.74 -3.71 -8.08
C TRP A 25 -15.52 -3.78 -9.01
N ARG A 26 -14.46 -3.00 -8.76
CA ARG A 26 -13.17 -3.03 -9.51
C ARG A 26 -12.03 -3.71 -8.75
N SER A 27 -12.28 -4.20 -7.54
CA SER A 27 -11.25 -4.53 -6.56
C SER A 27 -11.65 -5.74 -5.75
N TRP A 28 -10.75 -6.70 -5.65
CA TRP A 28 -10.93 -7.89 -4.81
C TRP A 28 -10.45 -7.65 -3.37
N GLY A 29 -10.35 -6.38 -2.97
CA GLY A 29 -9.72 -5.92 -1.74
C GLY A 29 -8.21 -6.03 -1.83
N GLU A 30 -7.49 -5.05 -1.31
CA GLU A 30 -6.02 -5.04 -1.38
C GLU A 30 -5.39 -4.91 0.00
N ARG A 31 -4.24 -5.56 0.17
CA ARG A 31 -3.28 -5.25 1.24
C ARG A 31 -2.15 -4.43 0.64
N VAL A 32 -1.87 -3.31 1.27
CA VAL A 32 -0.70 -2.49 0.97
C VAL A 32 0.22 -2.54 2.17
N GLY A 33 1.43 -3.04 1.96
CA GLY A 33 2.53 -2.99 2.91
C GLY A 33 3.51 -1.90 2.53
N VAL A 34 3.96 -1.16 3.53
CA VAL A 34 5.01 -0.16 3.41
C VAL A 34 6.09 -0.54 4.42
N ASP A 35 7.29 -0.75 3.92
CA ASP A 35 8.48 -1.01 4.72
C ASP A 35 9.47 0.14 4.49
N VAL A 36 9.98 0.71 5.58
CA VAL A 36 10.93 1.82 5.60
C VAL A 36 12.21 1.33 6.25
N HIS A 37 13.30 1.37 5.51
CA HIS A 37 14.60 0.91 5.97
C HIS A 37 15.63 2.03 5.83
N GLY A 38 16.40 2.27 6.89
CA GLY A 38 17.65 3.04 6.77
C GLY A 38 18.66 2.23 5.95
N VAL A 39 19.25 2.87 4.95
CA VAL A 39 20.39 2.36 4.18
C VAL A 39 21.50 3.42 4.25
N ASP A 40 22.75 3.10 3.92
CA ASP A 40 23.89 3.99 4.18
C ASP A 40 23.69 5.41 3.61
N GLY A 41 23.40 6.38 4.49
CA GLY A 41 23.14 7.78 4.14
C GLY A 41 21.76 8.07 3.53
N ASP A 42 20.92 7.05 3.34
CA ASP A 42 19.67 7.13 2.58
C ASP A 42 18.51 6.39 3.28
N VAL A 43 17.29 6.58 2.78
CA VAL A 43 16.11 5.84 3.25
C VAL A 43 15.49 5.09 2.07
N LEU A 44 15.37 3.78 2.21
CA LEU A 44 14.66 2.93 1.26
C LEU A 44 13.21 2.76 1.71
N VAL A 45 12.27 3.24 0.90
CA VAL A 45 10.84 3.03 1.10
C VAL A 45 10.35 2.01 0.07
N GLN A 46 9.94 0.83 0.54
CA GLN A 46 9.33 -0.21 -0.30
C GLN A 46 7.83 -0.23 -0.10
N ILE A 47 7.07 -0.11 -1.20
CA ILE A 47 5.62 -0.18 -1.19
C ILE A 47 5.18 -1.38 -2.02
N LYS A 48 4.43 -2.29 -1.40
CA LYS A 48 3.90 -3.50 -2.04
C LYS A 48 2.39 -3.51 -1.94
N SER A 49 1.69 -3.61 -3.06
CA SER A 49 0.25 -3.80 -3.12
C SER A 49 -0.07 -5.19 -3.67
N ARG A 50 -0.94 -5.93 -2.99
CA ARG A 50 -1.39 -7.26 -3.40
C ARG A 50 -2.89 -7.43 -3.17
N SER A 51 -3.55 -8.13 -4.08
CA SER A 51 -4.93 -8.54 -3.89
C SER A 51 -5.07 -9.48 -2.67
N SER A 52 -6.14 -9.32 -1.91
CA SER A 52 -6.46 -10.17 -0.75
C SER A 52 -7.17 -11.47 -1.14
N LEU A 53 -7.87 -11.46 -2.27
CA LEU A 53 -8.56 -12.63 -2.83
C LEU A 53 -7.93 -12.99 -4.18
N PRO A 54 -8.09 -14.25 -4.64
CA PRO A 54 -7.66 -14.65 -5.98
C PRO A 54 -8.25 -13.72 -7.04
N THR A 55 -7.38 -13.11 -7.84
CA THR A 55 -7.77 -12.14 -8.87
C THR A 55 -7.94 -12.85 -10.19
N LEU A 56 -9.17 -12.89 -10.71
CA LEU A 56 -9.44 -13.37 -12.08
C LEU A 56 -9.11 -12.30 -13.13
N ILE A 57 -9.36 -11.03 -12.80
CA ILE A 57 -9.10 -9.87 -13.66
C ILE A 57 -8.59 -8.72 -12.78
N ASP A 58 -7.42 -8.16 -13.11
CA ASP A 58 -6.91 -6.92 -12.51
C ASP A 58 -7.23 -5.74 -13.43
N TRP A 59 -8.06 -4.82 -12.94
CA TRP A 59 -8.45 -3.59 -13.66
C TRP A 59 -7.43 -2.45 -13.49
N GLY A 60 -6.19 -2.78 -13.14
CA GLY A 60 -5.11 -1.82 -12.83
C GLY A 60 -5.15 -1.31 -11.39
N LYS A 61 -5.95 -1.93 -10.51
CA LYS A 61 -6.26 -1.39 -9.19
C LYS A 61 -5.04 -1.39 -8.27
N ASN A 62 -4.21 -2.42 -8.34
CA ASN A 62 -2.96 -2.50 -7.57
C ASN A 62 -1.99 -1.36 -7.96
N ALA A 63 -1.82 -1.11 -9.26
CA ALA A 63 -0.98 -0.04 -9.77
C ALA A 63 -1.49 1.35 -9.34
N ASP A 64 -2.80 1.56 -9.41
CA ASP A 64 -3.43 2.80 -8.94
C ASP A 64 -3.25 3.02 -7.44
N ASN A 65 -3.32 1.95 -6.62
CA ASN A 65 -3.09 2.04 -5.18
C ASN A 65 -1.64 2.47 -4.88
N VAL A 66 -0.65 1.90 -5.58
CA VAL A 66 0.77 2.30 -5.44
C VAL A 66 0.96 3.75 -5.86
N ARG A 67 0.41 4.17 -7.01
CA ARG A 67 0.50 5.56 -7.49
C ARG A 67 -0.10 6.56 -6.51
N ARG A 68 -1.27 6.26 -5.95
CA ARG A 68 -1.94 7.11 -4.95
C ARG A 68 -1.07 7.25 -3.70
N PHE A 69 -0.47 6.16 -3.24
CA PHE A 69 0.45 6.22 -2.10
C PHE A 69 1.65 7.11 -2.41
N LEU A 70 2.33 6.90 -3.54
CA LEU A 70 3.46 7.73 -3.98
C LEU A 70 3.09 9.21 -4.06
N SER A 71 1.94 9.53 -4.63
CA SER A 71 1.46 10.92 -4.72
C SER A 71 1.19 11.58 -3.36
N ALA A 72 0.88 10.78 -2.33
CA ALA A 72 0.65 11.29 -0.99
C ALA A 72 1.95 11.58 -0.22
N VAL A 73 3.04 10.87 -0.54
CA VAL A 73 4.31 10.95 0.18
C VAL A 73 5.38 11.81 -0.51
N ALA A 74 5.27 12.03 -1.83
CA ALA A 74 6.23 12.82 -2.61
C ALA A 74 6.07 14.35 -2.44
N LYS A 75 5.73 14.81 -1.23
CA LYS A 75 5.60 16.24 -0.90
C LYS A 75 6.89 16.84 -0.39
#